data_AF-A0A2X4UP02-F1
#
_entry.id   AF-A0A2X4UP02-F1
#
_cell.length_a   1.000
_cell.length_b   1.000
_cell.length_c   1.000
_cell.angle_alpha   90.00
_cell.angle_beta   90.00
_cell.angle_gamma   90.00
#
_symmetry.space_group_name_H-M   'P 1'
#
loop_
_entity.id
_entity.type
_entity.pdbx_description
1 polymer ?
#
loop_
_entity_poly.entity_id
_entity_poly.type
_entity_poly.pdbx_seq_one_letter_code
_entity_poly.pdbx_strand_id
1 'polypeptide(L)'
;MISIVNDEKVTFENYRFDRQQLIEQLNSFTFSNNRPITKSMILWWAFEQPGQTVLDNDTKLEIEHIYSRARANKENSLSSKGLLESLGNKAFLEKNINIRASDYRFEDKTRYYTGYTTANGVEKAGTKNQELQSIASQQEDFTEENIVVRKSSIINGLIDYLDQWNLIEN
;
A
#
# COMPACT_ATOMS: atom_id res chain seq x y z
N MET A 1 22.57 23.60 3.08
CA MET A 1 22.19 25.02 3.30
C MET A 1 23.16 25.99 2.65
N ILE A 2 24.48 25.76 2.66
CA ILE A 2 25.48 26.67 2.03
C ILE A 2 25.15 26.98 0.56
N SER A 3 24.87 25.96 -0.26
CA SER A 3 24.51 26.18 -1.68
C SER A 3 23.21 26.97 -1.88
N ILE A 4 22.25 26.90 -0.95
CA ILE A 4 21.03 27.73 -1.01
C ILE A 4 21.36 29.20 -0.71
N VAL A 5 22.24 29.45 0.27
CA VAL A 5 22.70 30.80 0.62
C VAL A 5 23.52 31.42 -0.51
N ASN A 6 24.27 30.60 -1.24
CA ASN A 6 25.14 31.00 -2.34
C ASN A 6 24.45 31.04 -3.71
N ASP A 7 23.14 30.77 -3.79
CA ASP A 7 22.38 30.63 -5.05
C ASP A 7 23.01 29.61 -6.03
N GLU A 8 23.63 28.57 -5.47
CA GLU A 8 24.18 27.44 -6.22
C GLU A 8 23.11 26.36 -6.39
N LYS A 9 23.20 25.63 -7.52
CA LYS A 9 22.33 24.48 -7.77
C LYS A 9 22.53 23.41 -6.70
N VAL A 10 21.49 23.15 -5.91
CA VAL A 10 21.48 22.05 -4.94
C VAL A 10 21.28 20.73 -5.68
N THR A 11 22.27 19.83 -5.59
CA THR A 11 22.19 18.48 -6.13
C THR A 11 22.39 17.44 -5.01
N PHE A 12 21.95 16.20 -5.26
CA PHE A 12 22.14 15.07 -4.35
C PHE A 12 23.19 14.09 -4.89
N GLU A 13 24.08 14.54 -5.76
CA GLU A 13 25.04 13.68 -6.48
C GLU A 13 25.94 12.86 -5.53
N ASN A 14 26.30 13.43 -4.38
CA ASN A 14 27.12 12.77 -3.35
C ASN A 14 26.30 11.98 -2.31
N TYR A 15 24.98 11.88 -2.47
CA TYR A 15 24.04 11.28 -1.51
C TYR A 15 23.05 10.34 -2.20
N ARG A 16 23.47 9.72 -3.31
CA ARG A 16 22.68 8.71 -4.02
C ARG A 16 22.66 7.41 -3.23
N PHE A 17 21.63 6.61 -3.47
CA PHE A 17 21.49 5.28 -2.90
C PHE A 17 22.03 4.23 -3.86
N ASP A 18 22.80 3.27 -3.33
CA ASP A 18 23.05 2.04 -4.07
C ASP A 18 21.74 1.27 -4.24
N ARG A 19 21.42 0.93 -5.50
CA ARG A 19 20.15 0.28 -5.87
C ARG A 19 19.96 -1.03 -5.14
N GLN A 20 20.96 -1.91 -5.16
CA GLN A 20 20.85 -3.26 -4.63
C GLN A 20 20.73 -3.22 -3.10
N GLN A 21 21.57 -2.42 -2.45
CA GLN A 21 21.57 -2.23 -1.01
C GLN A 21 20.24 -1.68 -0.53
N LEU A 22 19.65 -0.70 -1.23
CA LEU A 22 18.35 -0.15 -0.86
C LEU A 22 17.23 -1.20 -1.01
N ILE A 23 17.24 -1.99 -2.08
CA ILE A 23 16.29 -3.09 -2.29
C ILE A 23 16.41 -4.12 -1.15
N GLU A 24 17.62 -4.52 -0.76
CA GLU A 24 17.86 -5.47 0.32
C GLU A 24 17.41 -4.91 1.69
N GLN A 25 17.68 -3.63 1.95
CA GLN A 25 17.21 -2.94 3.16
C GLN A 25 15.68 -2.88 3.22
N LEU A 26 15.01 -2.51 2.13
CA LEU A 26 13.55 -2.47 2.08
C LEU A 26 12.94 -3.87 2.19
N ASN A 27 13.56 -4.89 1.59
CA ASN A 27 13.06 -6.26 1.67
C ASN A 27 13.15 -6.86 3.07
N SER A 28 14.24 -6.56 3.79
CA SER A 28 14.46 -6.98 5.18
C SER A 28 13.73 -6.12 6.21
N PHE A 29 13.24 -4.94 5.81
CA PHE A 29 12.50 -4.06 6.71
C PHE A 29 11.15 -4.63 7.14
N THR A 30 10.85 -4.51 8.42
CA THR A 30 9.53 -4.86 8.99
C THR A 30 8.58 -3.67 8.89
N PHE A 31 7.64 -3.71 7.94
CA PHE A 31 6.62 -2.67 7.72
C PHE A 31 5.44 -2.77 8.70
N SER A 32 5.71 -2.71 10.01
CA SER A 32 4.66 -2.76 11.03
C SER A 32 3.81 -1.48 11.08
N ASN A 33 2.58 -1.59 11.57
CA ASN A 33 1.61 -0.48 11.57
C ASN A 33 2.02 0.74 12.43
N ASN A 34 2.92 0.54 13.39
CA ASN A 34 3.43 1.60 14.27
C ASN A 34 4.63 2.36 13.68
N ARG A 35 5.20 1.90 12.57
CA ARG A 35 6.32 2.58 11.92
C ARG A 35 5.78 3.62 10.93
N PRO A 36 6.17 4.90 11.05
CA PRO A 36 5.68 5.96 10.16
C PRO A 36 5.89 5.64 8.67
N ILE A 37 7.06 5.06 8.32
CA ILE A 37 7.40 4.72 6.94
C ILE A 37 6.41 3.75 6.29
N THR A 38 5.78 2.85 7.06
CA THR A 38 4.75 1.94 6.53
C THR A 38 3.59 2.71 5.93
N LYS A 39 3.08 3.72 6.65
CA LYS A 39 1.99 4.57 6.16
C LYS A 39 2.43 5.43 4.97
N SER A 40 3.65 5.96 5.01
CA SER A 40 4.19 6.75 3.90
C SER A 40 4.30 5.92 2.62
N MET A 41 4.78 4.68 2.69
CA MET A 41 4.93 3.82 1.53
C MET A 41 3.60 3.39 0.92
N ILE A 42 2.61 2.98 1.74
CA ILE A 42 1.30 2.61 1.21
C ILE A 42 0.55 3.80 0.60
N LEU A 43 0.75 5.01 1.14
CA LEU A 43 0.16 6.22 0.59
C LEU A 43 0.84 6.60 -0.71
N TRP A 44 2.17 6.70 -0.71
CA TRP A 44 2.94 6.96 -1.92
C TRP A 44 2.53 5.99 -3.04
N TRP A 45 2.55 4.68 -2.77
CA TRP A 45 2.18 3.67 -3.76
C TRP A 45 0.79 3.86 -4.35
N ALA A 46 -0.18 4.22 -3.50
CA ALA A 46 -1.54 4.43 -3.96
C ALA A 46 -1.66 5.70 -4.83
N PHE A 47 -0.89 6.75 -4.55
CA PHE A 47 -0.84 7.97 -5.38
C PHE A 47 -0.02 7.82 -6.67
N GLU A 48 0.80 6.78 -6.79
CA GLU A 48 1.38 6.38 -8.08
C GLU A 48 0.37 5.67 -9.00
N GLN A 49 -0.82 5.29 -8.50
CA GLN A 49 -1.81 4.60 -9.32
C GLN A 49 -2.52 5.58 -10.27
N PRO A 50 -2.62 5.26 -11.57
CA PRO A 50 -3.41 6.05 -12.51
C PRO A 50 -4.86 6.17 -12.05
N GLY A 51 -5.36 7.40 -11.95
CA GLY A 51 -6.73 7.68 -11.53
C GLY A 51 -6.93 7.80 -10.01
N GLN A 52 -5.88 7.69 -9.20
CA GLN A 52 -5.98 7.98 -7.77
C GLN A 52 -6.47 9.41 -7.55
N THR A 53 -7.61 9.54 -6.88
CA THR A 53 -8.18 10.86 -6.54
C THR A 53 -7.54 11.42 -5.28
N VAL A 54 -7.46 12.75 -5.22
CA VAL A 54 -7.03 13.45 -4.00
C VAL A 54 -8.06 13.23 -2.89
N LEU A 55 -7.56 12.93 -1.69
CA LEU A 55 -8.37 12.73 -0.51
C LEU A 55 -8.74 14.06 0.14
N ASP A 56 -9.86 14.10 0.85
CA ASP A 56 -10.24 15.30 1.62
C ASP A 56 -9.28 15.47 2.80
N ASN A 57 -8.94 16.71 3.15
CA ASN A 57 -7.91 17.01 4.17
C ASN A 57 -8.21 16.40 5.56
N ASP A 58 -9.49 16.19 5.88
CA ASP A 58 -9.97 15.60 7.13
C ASP A 58 -10.17 14.07 7.07
N THR A 59 -9.85 13.46 5.92
CA THR A 59 -9.94 12.00 5.73
C THR A 59 -9.00 11.29 6.71
N LYS A 60 -9.58 10.55 7.65
CA LYS A 60 -8.81 9.70 8.57
C LYS A 60 -8.48 8.38 7.88
N LEU A 61 -7.20 8.05 7.82
CA LEU A 61 -6.69 6.84 7.17
C LEU A 61 -6.19 5.81 8.18
N GLU A 62 -6.52 4.56 7.91
CA GLU A 62 -6.05 3.37 8.61
C GLU A 62 -5.34 2.43 7.63
N ILE A 63 -4.64 1.43 8.18
CA ILE A 63 -3.98 0.40 7.39
C ILE A 63 -4.93 -0.78 7.29
N GLU A 64 -5.35 -1.08 6.08
CA GLU A 64 -6.10 -2.29 5.76
C GLU A 64 -5.15 -3.43 5.41
N HIS A 65 -5.52 -4.65 5.82
CA HIS A 65 -4.86 -5.88 5.41
C HIS A 65 -5.72 -6.61 4.39
N ILE A 66 -5.37 -6.58 3.11
CA ILE A 66 -6.18 -7.16 2.04
C ILE A 66 -6.45 -8.65 2.34
N TYR A 67 -5.39 -9.42 2.59
CA TYR A 67 -5.44 -10.74 3.19
C TYR A 67 -5.59 -10.64 4.71
N SER A 68 -6.76 -11.01 5.23
CA SER A 68 -7.05 -10.85 6.65
C SER A 68 -6.37 -11.90 7.53
N ARG A 69 -6.04 -11.50 8.78
CA ARG A 69 -5.55 -12.43 9.80
C ARG A 69 -6.58 -13.51 10.15
N ALA A 70 -7.87 -13.17 10.15
CA ALA A 70 -8.94 -14.13 10.42
C ALA A 70 -8.99 -15.24 9.36
N ARG A 71 -8.76 -14.90 8.08
CA ARG A 71 -8.61 -15.89 7.00
C ARG A 71 -7.42 -16.81 7.24
N ALA A 72 -6.23 -16.24 7.48
CA ALA A 72 -5.02 -17.03 7.74
C ALA A 72 -5.19 -18.01 8.90
N ASN A 73 -5.86 -17.61 9.98
CA ASN A 73 -6.10 -18.47 11.14
C ASN A 73 -7.09 -19.61 10.86
N LYS A 74 -8.09 -19.39 9.99
CA LYS A 74 -9.14 -20.37 9.69
C LYS A 74 -8.74 -21.35 8.60
N GLU A 75 -8.03 -20.85 7.58
CA GLU A 75 -7.72 -21.61 6.37
C GLU A 75 -6.28 -22.17 6.40
N ASN A 76 -5.42 -21.65 7.29
CA ASN A 76 -4.01 -22.04 7.46
C ASN A 76 -3.24 -22.14 6.12
N SER A 77 -3.54 -21.20 5.22
CA SER A 77 -3.16 -21.24 3.81
C SER A 77 -1.92 -20.41 3.46
N LEU A 78 -1.38 -19.62 4.40
CA LEU A 78 -0.14 -18.88 4.19
C LEU A 78 1.07 -19.73 4.59
N SER A 79 2.10 -19.74 3.76
CA SER A 79 3.37 -20.43 4.03
C SER A 79 4.13 -19.82 5.22
N SER A 80 3.94 -18.52 5.45
CA SER A 80 4.60 -17.77 6.53
C SER A 80 3.67 -16.74 7.16
N LYS A 81 3.65 -16.70 8.49
CA LYS A 81 2.94 -15.67 9.26
C LYS A 81 3.47 -14.25 8.98
N GLY A 82 4.72 -14.12 8.53
CA GLY A 82 5.31 -12.84 8.16
C GLY A 82 4.59 -12.15 7.01
N LEU A 83 3.91 -12.90 6.15
CA LEU A 83 3.16 -12.36 5.02
C LEU A 83 1.97 -11.51 5.43
N LEU A 84 1.37 -11.78 6.60
CA LEU A 84 0.28 -10.96 7.13
C LEU A 84 0.72 -9.51 7.37
N GLU A 85 1.94 -9.32 7.84
CA GLU A 85 2.52 -8.00 8.09
C GLU A 85 3.39 -7.50 6.93
N SER A 86 3.39 -8.20 5.79
CA SER A 86 4.09 -7.77 4.58
C SER A 86 3.52 -6.46 4.05
N LEU A 87 4.39 -5.61 3.51
CA LEU A 87 3.98 -4.38 2.82
C LEU A 87 3.00 -4.67 1.67
N GLY A 88 3.22 -5.75 0.92
CA GLY A 88 2.33 -6.16 -0.16
C GLY A 88 0.91 -6.53 0.29
N ASN A 89 0.71 -6.84 1.57
CA ASN A 89 -0.61 -7.11 2.14
C ASN A 89 -1.31 -5.84 2.67
N LYS A 90 -0.62 -4.69 2.69
CA LYS A 90 -1.11 -3.46 3.31
C LYS A 90 -1.55 -2.43 2.28
N ALA A 91 -2.68 -1.80 2.54
CA ALA A 91 -3.19 -0.67 1.78
C ALA A 91 -3.72 0.41 2.74
N PHE A 92 -3.85 1.65 2.28
CA PHE A 92 -4.62 2.62 3.06
C PHE A 92 -6.12 2.33 2.87
N LEU A 93 -6.90 2.62 3.91
CA LEU A 93 -8.36 2.63 3.85
C LEU A 93 -8.88 3.79 4.68
N GLU A 94 -9.95 4.43 4.22
CA GLU A 94 -10.65 5.46 4.97
C GLU A 94 -11.34 4.85 6.19
N LYS A 95 -11.15 5.46 7.36
CA LYS A 95 -11.66 4.97 8.64
C LYS A 95 -13.19 4.80 8.68
N ASN A 96 -13.91 5.55 7.86
CA ASN A 96 -15.37 5.43 7.75
C ASN A 96 -15.81 4.15 6.99
N ILE A 97 -14.92 3.52 6.23
CA ILE A 97 -15.14 2.21 5.62
C ILE A 97 -14.81 1.13 6.64
N ASN A 98 -15.84 0.75 7.38
CA ASN A 98 -15.72 -0.23 8.45
C ASN A 98 -16.01 -1.64 7.92
N ILE A 99 -14.96 -2.40 7.60
CA ILE A 99 -15.03 -3.81 7.22
C ILE A 99 -15.23 -4.67 8.46
N ARG A 100 -16.27 -5.51 8.46
CA ARG A 100 -16.60 -6.36 9.61
C ARG A 100 -15.56 -7.46 9.79
N ALA A 101 -15.31 -7.85 11.04
CA ALA A 101 -14.43 -8.99 11.34
C ALA A 101 -14.93 -10.33 10.77
N SER A 102 -16.24 -10.45 10.51
CA SER A 102 -16.86 -11.60 9.82
C SER A 102 -16.54 -11.65 8.34
N ASP A 103 -16.20 -10.51 7.73
CA ASP A 103 -16.03 -10.33 6.29
C ASP A 103 -14.54 -10.46 5.99
N TYR A 104 -14.02 -11.66 6.26
CA TYR A 104 -12.59 -11.91 6.34
C TYR A 104 -12.01 -12.46 5.03
N ARG A 105 -12.84 -12.99 4.12
CA ARG A 105 -12.40 -13.42 2.80
C ARG A 105 -12.30 -12.21 1.87
N PHE A 106 -11.51 -12.35 0.81
CA PHE A 106 -11.37 -11.28 -0.16
C PHE A 106 -12.71 -10.92 -0.81
N GLU A 107 -13.48 -11.93 -1.24
CA GLU A 107 -14.83 -11.75 -1.79
C GLU A 107 -15.74 -10.89 -0.88
N ASP A 108 -15.71 -11.10 0.44
CA ASP A 108 -16.53 -10.36 1.39
C ASP A 108 -16.13 -8.88 1.46
N LYS A 109 -14.84 -8.58 1.23
CA LYS A 109 -14.26 -7.24 1.31
C LYS A 109 -14.49 -6.42 0.05
N THR A 110 -14.58 -7.06 -1.12
CA THR A 110 -14.70 -6.37 -2.42
C THR A 110 -15.81 -5.31 -2.41
N ARG A 111 -16.98 -5.63 -1.84
CA ARG A 111 -18.12 -4.70 -1.72
C ARG A 111 -17.81 -3.43 -0.94
N TYR A 112 -16.89 -3.48 0.03
CA TYR A 112 -16.47 -2.29 0.77
C TYR A 112 -15.50 -1.44 -0.04
N TYR A 113 -14.74 -2.06 -0.94
CA TYR A 113 -13.84 -1.35 -1.84
C TYR A 113 -14.63 -0.66 -2.97
N THR A 114 -15.64 -1.32 -3.53
CA THR A 114 -16.42 -0.80 -4.67
C THR A 114 -17.68 -0.04 -4.26
N GLY A 115 -18.14 -0.21 -3.02
CA GLY A 115 -19.40 0.34 -2.53
C GLY A 115 -20.56 -0.64 -2.67
N TYR A 116 -21.60 -0.45 -1.86
CA TYR A 116 -22.76 -1.34 -1.83
C TYR A 116 -24.01 -0.65 -1.30
N THR A 117 -25.17 -1.22 -1.61
CA THR A 117 -26.45 -0.78 -1.05
C THR A 117 -26.88 -1.73 0.06
N THR A 118 -27.23 -1.19 1.22
CA THR A 118 -27.74 -1.98 2.35
C THR A 118 -29.14 -2.51 2.08
N ALA A 119 -29.59 -3.51 2.85
CA ALA A 119 -30.95 -4.04 2.74
C ALA A 119 -32.06 -2.98 2.94
N ASN A 120 -31.75 -1.87 3.63
CA ASN A 120 -32.67 -0.75 3.86
C ASN A 120 -32.58 0.33 2.77
N GLY A 121 -31.88 0.07 1.65
CA GLY A 121 -31.76 1.01 0.52
C GLY A 121 -30.73 2.13 0.71
N VAL A 122 -29.95 2.12 1.80
CA VAL A 122 -28.89 3.12 2.02
C VAL A 122 -27.66 2.75 1.22
N GLU A 123 -27.22 3.64 0.34
CA GLU A 123 -25.96 3.52 -0.40
C GLU A 123 -24.75 3.79 0.50
N LYS A 124 -23.73 2.96 0.35
CA LYS A 124 -22.42 3.10 0.98
C LYS A 124 -21.38 3.23 -0.12
N ALA A 125 -20.71 4.38 -0.15
CA ALA A 125 -19.59 4.59 -1.06
C ALA A 125 -18.44 3.63 -0.74
N GLY A 126 -17.73 3.20 -1.79
CA GLY A 126 -16.48 2.46 -1.68
C GLY A 126 -15.30 3.34 -1.26
N THR A 127 -14.13 2.73 -1.18
CA THR A 127 -12.87 3.44 -0.92
C THR A 127 -12.49 4.32 -2.09
N LYS A 128 -11.83 5.45 -1.85
CA LYS A 128 -11.14 6.24 -2.89
C LYS A 128 -9.78 5.65 -3.25
N ASN A 129 -9.34 4.56 -2.61
CA ASN A 129 -8.13 3.84 -2.99
C ASN A 129 -8.32 3.13 -4.33
N GLN A 130 -7.74 3.70 -5.39
CA GLN A 130 -7.93 3.24 -6.77
C GLN A 130 -7.38 1.82 -6.99
N GLU A 131 -6.31 1.45 -6.30
CA GLU A 131 -5.73 0.11 -6.42
C GLU A 131 -6.69 -0.94 -5.86
N LEU A 132 -7.28 -0.69 -4.67
CA LEU A 132 -8.20 -1.63 -4.05
C LEU A 132 -9.47 -1.82 -4.89
N GLN A 133 -10.00 -0.75 -5.49
CA GLN A 133 -11.09 -0.85 -6.46
C GLN A 133 -10.70 -1.71 -7.67
N SER A 134 -9.50 -1.47 -8.21
CA SER A 134 -9.00 -2.20 -9.39
C SER A 134 -8.82 -3.69 -9.08
N ILE A 135 -8.17 -4.02 -7.96
CA ILE A 135 -8.00 -5.41 -7.49
C ILE A 135 -9.37 -6.08 -7.29
N ALA A 136 -10.33 -5.41 -6.66
CA ALA A 136 -11.68 -5.94 -6.46
C ALA A 136 -12.44 -6.20 -7.76
N SER A 137 -12.17 -5.41 -8.81
CA SER A 137 -12.83 -5.56 -10.11
C SER A 137 -12.20 -6.61 -11.02
N GLN A 138 -10.94 -6.97 -10.80
CA GLN A 138 -10.14 -7.81 -11.70
C GLN A 138 -9.83 -9.19 -11.12
N GLN A 139 -9.97 -9.37 -9.81
CA GLN A 139 -9.58 -10.60 -9.12
C GLN A 139 -10.77 -11.15 -8.32
N GLU A 140 -10.94 -12.47 -8.36
CA GLU A 140 -11.93 -13.15 -7.52
C GLU A 140 -11.40 -13.39 -6.10
N ASP A 141 -10.07 -13.52 -5.96
CA ASP A 141 -9.40 -13.74 -4.69
C ASP A 141 -8.07 -12.99 -4.61
N PHE A 142 -7.60 -12.74 -3.39
CA PHE A 142 -6.28 -12.19 -3.09
C PHE A 142 -5.48 -13.21 -2.29
N THR A 143 -4.41 -13.72 -2.89
CA THR A 143 -3.62 -14.87 -2.43
C THR A 143 -2.24 -14.47 -1.91
N GLU A 144 -1.48 -15.45 -1.41
CA GLU A 144 -0.08 -15.26 -1.04
C GLU A 144 0.78 -14.74 -2.21
N GLU A 145 0.57 -15.24 -3.42
CA GLU A 145 1.30 -14.78 -4.60
C GLU A 145 1.06 -13.30 -4.84
N ASN A 146 -0.19 -12.84 -4.68
CA ASN A 146 -0.52 -11.42 -4.80
C ASN A 146 0.22 -10.58 -3.74
N ILE A 147 0.36 -11.06 -2.50
CA ILE A 147 1.14 -10.37 -1.45
C ILE A 147 2.60 -10.23 -1.87
N VAL A 148 3.22 -11.30 -2.37
CA VAL A 148 4.64 -11.33 -2.74
C VAL A 148 4.89 -10.43 -3.95
N VAL A 149 4.10 -10.59 -5.01
CA VAL A 149 4.21 -9.80 -6.24
C VAL A 149 3.98 -8.32 -5.94
N ARG A 150 2.92 -7.99 -5.18
CA ARG A 150 2.62 -6.60 -4.84
C ARG A 150 3.71 -5.96 -3.98
N LYS A 151 4.32 -6.68 -3.03
CA LYS A 151 5.48 -6.17 -2.27
C LYS A 151 6.62 -5.77 -3.21
N SER A 152 6.96 -6.64 -4.16
CA SER A 152 8.02 -6.37 -5.14
C SER A 152 7.67 -5.17 -6.01
N SER A 153 6.43 -5.05 -6.49
CA SER A 153 5.98 -3.89 -7.29
C SER A 153 6.09 -2.58 -6.52
N ILE A 154 5.70 -2.56 -5.24
CA ILE A 154 5.81 -1.35 -4.40
C ILE A 154 7.28 -0.94 -4.22
N ILE A 155 8.15 -1.90 -3.89
CA ILE A 155 9.57 -1.61 -3.66
C ILE A 155 10.24 -1.15 -4.96
N ASN A 156 10.06 -1.88 -6.06
CA ASN A 156 10.68 -1.54 -7.33
C ASN A 156 10.14 -0.20 -7.86
N GLY A 157 8.85 0.07 -7.72
CA GLY A 157 8.29 1.37 -8.08
C GLY A 157 8.94 2.52 -7.32
N LEU A 158 9.30 2.32 -6.04
CA LEU A 158 9.98 3.36 -5.26
C LEU A 158 11.40 3.57 -5.77
N ILE A 159 12.12 2.49 -6.08
CA ILE A 159 13.45 2.56 -6.67
C ILE A 159 13.41 3.30 -8.01
N ASP A 160 12.47 2.95 -8.88
CA ASP A 160 12.30 3.57 -10.20
C ASP A 160 11.96 5.05 -10.06
N TYR A 161 11.08 5.41 -9.12
CA TYR A 161 10.78 6.81 -8.79
C TYR A 161 12.03 7.55 -8.34
N LEU A 162 12.82 6.99 -7.42
CA LEU A 162 14.06 7.61 -6.96
C LEU A 162 15.09 7.77 -8.09
N ASP A 163 15.16 6.80 -9.01
CA ASP A 163 16.06 6.83 -10.16
C ASP A 163 15.68 7.96 -11.14
N GLN A 164 14.38 8.17 -11.38
CA GLN A 164 13.89 9.30 -12.18
C GLN A 164 14.36 10.67 -11.64
N TRP A 165 14.58 10.76 -10.32
CA TRP A 165 15.11 11.95 -9.65
C TRP A 165 16.63 11.96 -9.49
N ASN A 166 17.35 11.03 -10.14
CA ASN A 166 18.80 10.85 -10.06
C ASN A 166 19.31 10.64 -8.62
N LEU A 167 18.50 9.94 -7.80
CA LEU A 167 18.83 9.58 -6.43
C LEU A 167 19.39 8.17 -6.29
N ILE A 168 19.49 7.42 -7.38
CA ILE A 168 20.06 6.06 -7.41
C ILE A 168 21.43 6.10 -8.10
N GLU A 169 22.38 5.32 -7.59
CA GLU A 169 23.67 5.09 -8.24
C GLU A 169 23.49 4.17 -9.46
N ASN A 170 24.19 4.50 -10.54
CA ASN A 170 24.20 3.70 -11.78
C ASN A 170 25.14 2.51 -11.66
#